data_AF-A0KUM5-F1
#
_entry.id   AF-A0KUM5-F1
#
_cell.length_a   1.000
_cell.length_b   1.000
_cell.length_c   1.000
_cell.angle_alpha   90.00
_cell.angle_beta   90.00
_cell.angle_gamma   90.00
#
_symmetry.space_group_name_H-M   'P 1'
#
loop_
_entity.id
_entity.type
_entity.pdbx_description
1 polymer ?
#
loop_
_entity_poly.entity_id
_entity_poly.type
_entity_poly.pdbx_seq_one_letter_code
_entity_poly.pdbx_strand_id
1 'polypeptide(L)'
;MTLLITDAERAQLITNGDSLDPIPVVRLFTPDAHATWLLASLDPADGDTAHGLIDLGIGMPELGAVKLSDLASMVGPHRQPVMRDRYFQPVRRLSEYLRLAEENGSIID
;
A
#
# COMPACT_ATOMS: atom_id res chain seq x y z
N MET A 1 19.00 2.77 4.06
CA MET A 1 17.71 2.35 3.48
C MET A 1 16.62 2.91 4.37
N THR A 2 15.69 3.70 3.82
CA THR A 2 14.55 4.21 4.58
C THR A 2 13.55 3.07 4.75
N LEU A 3 13.20 2.73 6.00
CA LEU A 3 12.17 1.75 6.28
C LEU A 3 10.81 2.37 5.99
N LEU A 4 10.10 1.85 4.98
CA LEU A 4 8.76 2.31 4.59
C LEU A 4 7.67 1.89 5.59
N ILE A 5 7.94 0.88 6.40
CA ILE A 5 7.04 0.36 7.43
C ILE A 5 7.78 0.17 8.75
N THR A 6 7.06 0.26 9.85
CA THR A 6 7.55 -0.04 11.21
C THR A 6 7.50 -1.54 11.50
N ASP A 7 8.20 -1.99 12.55
CA ASP A 7 8.17 -3.39 12.98
C ASP A 7 6.77 -3.84 13.43
N ALA A 8 5.98 -2.92 14.03
CA ALA A 8 4.60 -3.19 14.41
C ALA A 8 3.70 -3.39 13.18
N GLU A 9 3.80 -2.51 12.19
CA GLU A 9 3.06 -2.65 10.92
C GLU A 9 3.48 -3.92 10.18
N ARG A 10 4.77 -4.26 10.17
CA ARG A 10 5.27 -5.51 9.60
C ARG A 10 4.65 -6.73 10.26
N ALA A 11 4.62 -6.79 11.59
CA ALA A 11 4.03 -7.91 12.31
C ALA A 11 2.53 -8.06 12.01
N GLN A 12 1.82 -6.93 11.91
CA GLN A 12 0.39 -6.92 11.56
C GLN A 12 0.14 -7.36 10.11
N LEU A 13 0.95 -6.89 9.15
CA LEU A 13 0.87 -7.31 7.75
C LEU A 13 1.12 -8.82 7.58
N ILE A 14 2.08 -9.39 8.31
CA ILE A 14 2.32 -10.84 8.30
C ILE A 14 1.12 -11.59 8.88
N THR A 15 0.55 -11.11 9.98
CA THR A 15 -0.64 -11.71 10.61
C THR A 15 -1.86 -11.69 9.68
N ASN A 16 -2.00 -10.63 8.87
CA ASN A 16 -3.08 -10.51 7.90
C ASN A 16 -2.94 -11.46 6.69
N GLY A 17 -1.79 -12.11 6.47
CA GLY A 17 -1.54 -12.97 5.30
C GLY A 17 -2.54 -14.11 5.12
N ASP A 18 -3.14 -14.59 6.21
CA ASP A 18 -4.14 -15.67 6.19
C ASP A 18 -5.59 -15.17 5.99
N SER A 19 -5.81 -13.85 5.97
CA SER A 19 -7.12 -13.24 5.82
C SER A 19 -7.48 -13.03 4.34
N LEU A 20 -8.69 -13.45 3.95
CA LEU A 20 -9.21 -13.22 2.60
C LEU A 20 -9.56 -11.76 2.32
N ASP A 21 -9.97 -11.01 3.35
CA ASP A 21 -10.35 -9.60 3.22
C ASP A 21 -9.86 -8.77 4.43
N PRO A 22 -8.52 -8.59 4.54
CA PRO A 22 -7.92 -7.88 5.67
C PRO A 22 -8.26 -6.39 5.66
N ILE A 23 -8.17 -5.78 6.84
CA ILE A 23 -8.11 -4.32 6.97
C ILE A 23 -6.69 -3.88 6.56
N PRO A 24 -6.53 -2.94 5.62
CA PRO A 24 -5.21 -2.42 5.24
C PRO A 24 -4.46 -1.88 6.45
N VAL A 25 -3.14 -2.07 6.49
CA VAL A 25 -2.30 -1.67 7.63
C VAL A 25 -1.54 -0.39 7.33
N VAL A 26 -1.05 -0.24 6.11
CA VAL A 26 -0.17 0.85 5.72
C VAL A 26 -0.68 1.51 4.45
N ARG A 27 -0.63 2.83 4.43
CA ARG A 27 -0.70 3.62 3.19
C ARG A 27 0.66 4.20 2.86
N LEU A 28 1.10 3.92 1.64
CA LEU A 28 2.28 4.52 1.02
C LEU A 28 1.84 5.40 -0.14
N PHE A 29 2.59 6.47 -0.42
CA PHE A 29 2.31 7.36 -1.55
C PHE A 29 3.59 8.03 -2.04
N THR A 30 3.59 8.45 -3.30
CA THR A 30 4.67 9.26 -3.87
C THR A 30 4.24 10.73 -3.87
N PRO A 31 4.86 11.64 -3.10
CA PRO A 31 4.30 13.00 -2.90
C PRO A 31 4.21 13.87 -4.15
N ASP A 32 5.05 13.58 -5.14
CA ASP A 32 5.17 14.27 -6.42
C ASP A 32 4.60 13.45 -7.59
N ALA A 33 3.85 12.39 -7.29
CA ALA A 33 3.08 11.61 -8.25
C ALA A 33 1.70 11.27 -7.66
N HIS A 34 0.78 10.79 -8.49
CA HIS A 34 -0.54 10.35 -8.02
C HIS A 34 -0.55 8.87 -7.63
N ALA A 35 0.61 8.31 -7.27
CA ALA A 35 0.74 6.90 -6.94
C ALA A 35 0.52 6.64 -5.44
N THR A 36 -0.36 5.70 -5.12
CA THR A 36 -0.74 5.29 -3.77
C THR A 36 -0.80 3.77 -3.68
N TRP A 37 -0.35 3.22 -2.54
CA TRP A 37 -0.44 1.80 -2.21
C TRP A 37 -1.09 1.63 -0.82
N LEU A 38 -2.15 0.84 -0.73
CA LEU A 38 -2.72 0.38 0.54
C LEU A 38 -2.32 -1.07 0.77
N LEU A 39 -1.33 -1.28 1.64
CA LEU A 39 -0.79 -2.60 1.93
C LEU A 39 -1.63 -3.29 2.99
N ALA A 40 -2.02 -4.54 2.73
CA ALA A 40 -2.89 -5.30 3.61
C ALA A 40 -2.26 -6.58 4.15
N SER A 41 -1.33 -7.19 3.42
CA SER A 41 -0.52 -8.30 3.93
C SER A 41 0.91 -8.26 3.42
N LEU A 42 1.79 -9.05 4.07
CA LEU A 42 3.20 -9.21 3.71
C LEU A 42 3.56 -10.70 3.73
N ASP A 43 4.23 -11.17 2.68
CA ASP A 43 4.71 -12.54 2.59
C ASP A 43 5.79 -12.79 3.66
N PRO A 44 5.59 -13.72 4.61
CA PRO A 44 6.59 -14.01 5.63
C PRO A 44 7.83 -14.72 5.09
N ALA A 45 7.78 -15.33 3.89
CA ALA A 45 8.90 -16.06 3.31
C ALA A 45 10.05 -15.15 2.90
N ASP A 46 9.75 -13.96 2.38
CA ASP A 46 10.76 -12.96 1.98
C ASP A 46 10.72 -11.68 2.82
N GLY A 47 9.61 -11.40 3.53
CA GLY A 47 9.42 -10.18 4.31
C GLY A 47 9.47 -8.91 3.47
N ASP A 48 9.22 -9.01 2.16
CA ASP A 48 9.39 -7.92 1.19
C ASP A 48 8.21 -7.82 0.23
N THR A 49 7.62 -8.94 -0.19
CA THR A 49 6.46 -8.97 -1.10
C THR A 49 5.19 -8.66 -0.31
N ALA A 50 4.65 -7.47 -0.49
CA ALA A 50 3.39 -7.03 0.09
C ALA A 50 2.24 -7.17 -0.90
N HIS A 51 1.03 -7.47 -0.41
CA HIS A 51 -0.19 -7.50 -1.21
C HIS A 51 -1.17 -6.42 -0.73
N GLY A 52 -1.87 -5.80 -1.66
CA GLY A 52 -2.74 -4.67 -1.36
C GLY A 52 -3.39 -4.04 -2.58
N LEU A 53 -4.00 -2.87 -2.36
CA LEU A 53 -4.59 -2.05 -3.42
C LEU A 53 -3.54 -1.09 -3.95
N ILE A 54 -3.38 -1.08 -5.28
CA ILE A 54 -2.39 -0.30 -6.01
C ILE A 54 -3.14 0.69 -6.89
N ASP A 55 -2.82 1.96 -6.75
CA ASP A 55 -3.32 3.03 -7.61
C ASP A 55 -2.13 3.83 -8.13
N LEU A 56 -1.87 3.75 -9.44
CA LEU A 56 -0.76 4.45 -10.08
C LEU A 56 -1.16 5.85 -10.58
N GLY A 57 -2.38 6.31 -10.28
CA GLY A 57 -2.88 7.61 -10.72
C GLY A 57 -3.26 7.67 -12.20
N ILE A 58 -3.59 6.50 -12.79
CA ILE A 58 -3.95 6.37 -14.22
C ILE A 58 -5.44 6.01 -14.44
N GLY A 59 -6.26 6.04 -13.38
CA GLY A 59 -7.69 5.73 -13.47
C GLY A 59 -8.04 4.24 -13.35
N MET A 60 -7.07 3.38 -12.98
CA MET A 60 -7.22 1.93 -12.95
C MET A 60 -6.60 1.35 -11.66
N PRO A 61 -7.23 1.57 -10.49
CA PRO A 61 -6.77 0.97 -9.25
C PRO A 61 -7.07 -0.54 -9.24
N GLU A 62 -6.14 -1.34 -8.72
CA GLU A 62 -6.25 -2.81 -8.75
C GLU A 62 -5.61 -3.47 -7.51
N LEU A 63 -6.04 -4.69 -7.20
CA LEU A 63 -5.32 -5.53 -6.23
C LEU A 63 -4.08 -6.14 -6.87
N GLY A 64 -2.97 -6.10 -6.15
CA GLY A 64 -1.72 -6.65 -6.64
C GLY A 64 -0.67 -6.84 -5.57
N ALA A 65 0.45 -7.42 -5.99
CA ALA A 65 1.64 -7.60 -5.18
C ALA A 65 2.71 -6.58 -5.56
N VAL A 66 3.46 -6.10 -4.58
CA VAL A 66 4.54 -5.13 -4.75
C VAL A 66 5.64 -5.38 -3.72
N LYS A 67 6.90 -5.19 -4.09
CA LYS A 67 8.01 -5.30 -3.15
C LYS A 67 8.25 -3.99 -2.41
N LEU A 68 8.42 -4.07 -1.10
CA LEU A 68 8.81 -2.92 -0.29
C LEU A 68 10.18 -2.37 -0.70
N SER A 69 11.11 -3.25 -1.11
CA SER A 69 12.42 -2.88 -1.64
C SER A 69 12.34 -2.09 -2.96
N ASP A 70 11.42 -2.46 -3.85
CA ASP A 70 11.15 -1.73 -5.10
C ASP A 70 10.56 -0.35 -4.79
N LEU A 71 9.55 -0.27 -3.89
CA LEU A 71 8.97 1.00 -3.45
C LEU A 71 9.99 1.89 -2.74
N ALA A 72 10.89 1.32 -1.94
CA ALA A 72 11.93 2.08 -1.22
C ALA A 72 12.99 2.65 -2.17
N SER A 73 13.14 2.06 -3.36
CA SER A 73 14.05 2.50 -4.40
C SER A 73 13.37 3.42 -5.43
N MET A 74 12.04 3.46 -5.43
CA MET A 74 11.24 4.28 -6.34
C MET A 74 11.36 5.77 -5.98
N VAL A 75 11.48 6.60 -7.02
CA VAL A 75 11.50 8.05 -6.92
C VAL A 75 10.55 8.64 -7.97
N GLY A 76 9.77 9.62 -7.56
CA GLY A 76 8.86 10.33 -8.44
C GLY A 76 9.56 11.35 -9.35
N PRO A 77 8.78 12.04 -10.20
CA PRO A 77 9.30 12.95 -11.25
C PRO A 77 10.18 14.09 -10.72
N HIS A 78 9.93 14.56 -9.51
CA HIS A 78 10.69 15.61 -8.83
C HIS A 78 11.70 15.06 -7.82
N ARG A 79 12.07 13.79 -7.96
CA ARG A 79 13.01 13.06 -7.09
C ARG A 79 12.52 12.91 -5.65
N GLN A 80 11.22 12.97 -5.41
CA GLN A 80 10.69 12.66 -4.08
C GLN A 80 10.53 11.14 -3.92
N PRO A 81 10.96 10.57 -2.79
CA PRO A 81 10.82 9.14 -2.55
C PRO A 81 9.38 8.79 -2.17
N VAL A 82 9.04 7.51 -2.22
CA VAL A 82 7.81 6.98 -1.58
C VAL A 82 7.84 7.29 -0.08
N MET A 83 6.70 7.73 0.44
CA MET A 83 6.49 8.10 1.84
C MET A 83 5.39 7.26 2.47
N ARG A 84 5.51 7.01 3.77
CA ARG A 84 4.46 6.43 4.60
C ARG A 84 3.55 7.52 5.13
N ASP A 85 2.24 7.35 4.96
CA ASP A 85 1.24 8.15 5.64
C ASP A 85 1.19 7.75 7.13
N ARG A 86 1.64 8.64 8.01
CA ARG A 86 1.69 8.41 9.46
C ARG A 86 0.35 8.60 10.15
N TYR A 87 -0.62 9.20 9.46
CA TYR A 87 -1.95 9.50 9.99
C TYR A 87 -3.02 8.60 9.38
N PHE A 88 -2.63 7.65 8.54
CA PHE A 88 -3.52 6.68 7.94
C PHE A 88 -4.27 5.89 9.02
N GLN A 89 -5.60 5.97 8.98
CA GLN A 89 -6.50 5.21 9.85
C GLN A 89 -7.46 4.41 8.96
N PRO A 90 -7.24 3.10 8.79
CA PRO A 90 -8.08 2.29 7.94
C PRO A 90 -9.45 2.10 8.59
N VAL A 91 -10.51 2.45 7.86
CA VAL A 91 -11.91 2.37 8.34
C VAL A 91 -12.75 1.35 7.58
N ARG A 92 -12.16 0.70 6.56
CA ARG A 92 -12.82 -0.26 5.67
C ARG A 92 -11.92 -1.47 5.42
N ARG A 93 -12.52 -2.57 4.96
CA ARG A 93 -11.74 -3.72 4.47
C ARG A 93 -11.17 -3.45 3.09
N LEU A 94 -10.16 -4.23 2.70
CA LEU A 94 -9.47 -4.08 1.43
C LEU A 94 -10.43 -4.16 0.23
N SER A 95 -11.38 -5.10 0.24
CA SER A 95 -12.41 -5.24 -0.81
C SER A 95 -13.28 -4.00 -0.98
N GLU A 96 -13.62 -3.31 0.11
CA GLU A 96 -14.41 -2.09 0.07
C GLU A 96 -13.60 -0.90 -0.44
N TYR A 97 -12.32 -0.81 -0.07
CA TYR A 97 -11.41 0.18 -0.65
C TYR A 97 -11.25 -0.02 -2.15
N LEU A 98 -11.11 -1.27 -2.63
CA LEU A 98 -11.06 -1.59 -4.06
C LEU A 98 -12.32 -1.10 -4.78
N ARG A 99 -13.50 -1.52 -4.32
CA ARG A 99 -14.77 -1.15 -4.96
C ARG A 99 -14.92 0.37 -5.07
N LEU A 100 -14.62 1.12 -4.01
CA LEU A 100 -14.68 2.57 -4.03
C LEU A 100 -13.63 3.17 -4.97
N ALA A 101 -12.43 2.61 -5.01
CA ALA A 101 -11.39 3.08 -5.90
C ALA A 101 -11.77 2.85 -7.36
N GLU A 102 -12.35 1.70 -7.72
CA GLU A 102 -12.86 1.41 -9.06
C GLU A 102 -13.99 2.37 -9.46
N GLU A 103 -14.90 2.68 -8.54
CA GLU A 103 -16.00 3.63 -8.77
C GLU A 103 -15.51 5.07 -9.02
N ASN A 104 -14.42 5.48 -8.37
CA ASN A 104 -13.88 6.83 -8.46
C ASN A 104 -12.68 6.95 -9.41
N GLY A 105 -12.17 5.83 -9.91
CA GLY A 105 -10.91 5.74 -10.67
C GLY A 105 -9.64 5.95 -9.83
N SER A 106 -9.74 6.10 -8.51
CA SER A 106 -8.61 6.34 -7.61
C SER A 106 -8.96 6.07 -6.15
N ILE A 107 -7.94 5.77 -5.33
CA ILE A 107 -8.09 5.61 -3.88
C ILE A 107 -8.43 6.98 -3.26
N ILE A 108 -9.63 7.07 -2.70
CA ILE A 108 -10.15 8.25 -2.02
C ILE A 108 -9.95 8.19 -0.51
N ASP A 109 -9.74 9.36 0.09
CA ASP A 109 -9.61 9.56 1.55
C ASP A 109 -10.97 9.52 2.26
#